data_AF-A0A2H6MVE6-F1
#
_entry.id   AF-A0A2H6MVE6-F1
#
_cell.length_a   1.000
_cell.length_b   1.000
_cell.length_c   1.000
_cell.angle_alpha   90.00
_cell.angle_beta   90.00
_cell.angle_gamma   90.00
#
_symmetry.space_group_name_H-M   'P 1'
#
loop_
_entity.id
_entity.type
_entity.pdbx_description
1 polymer ?
#
loop_
_entity_poly.entity_id
_entity_poly.type
_entity_poly.pdbx_seq_one_letter_code
_entity_poly.pdbx_strand_id
1 'polypeptide(L)'
;SINDKIIELKDLVMGTDAKMHKSGVLRKAIDYIKYLQQVNHKLRQENMILKLSSQKNKLLKGFDLSSLVDNDVDMKMDEFNQNALLMSPPASDSGSPAGFSPYSIDSEPGSPLLDDAKVK
;
A
#
# COMPACT_ATOMS: atom_id res chain seq x y z
N SER A 1 -21.10 8.05 -40.05
CA SER A 1 -20.52 9.36 -40.40
C SER A 1 -19.80 9.96 -39.19
N ILE A 2 -18.89 10.93 -39.38
CA ILE A 2 -18.27 11.70 -38.28
C ILE A 2 -19.35 12.40 -37.44
N ASN A 3 -20.41 12.88 -38.09
CA ASN A 3 -21.51 13.55 -37.41
C ASN A 3 -22.24 12.62 -36.44
N ASP A 4 -22.47 11.37 -36.85
CA ASP A 4 -23.17 10.38 -36.01
C ASP A 4 -22.37 10.08 -34.74
N LYS A 5 -21.05 9.94 -34.86
CA LYS A 5 -20.16 9.74 -33.70
C LYS A 5 -20.18 10.91 -32.72
N ILE A 6 -20.33 12.14 -33.22
CA ILE A 6 -20.46 13.33 -32.35
C ILE A 6 -21.81 13.33 -31.62
N ILE A 7 -22.88 12.83 -32.25
CA ILE A 7 -24.20 12.70 -31.62
C ILE A 7 -24.17 11.60 -30.54
N GLU A 8 -23.60 10.45 -30.83
CA GLU A 8 -23.41 9.36 -29.86
C GLU A 8 -22.57 9.84 -28.66
N LEU A 9 -21.48 10.57 -28.92
CA LEU A 9 -20.66 11.16 -27.86
C LEU A 9 -21.46 12.14 -27.01
N LYS A 10 -22.30 12.97 -27.63
CA LYS A 10 -23.21 13.88 -26.91
C LYS A 10 -24.14 13.09 -25.99
N ASP A 11 -24.75 12.02 -26.48
CA ASP A 11 -25.66 11.19 -25.68
C ASP A 11 -24.94 10.57 -24.47
N LEU A 12 -23.69 10.12 -24.62
CA LEU A 12 -22.88 9.59 -23.52
C LEU A 12 -22.48 10.64 -22.46
N VAL A 13 -22.18 11.87 -22.87
CA VAL A 13 -21.63 12.89 -21.96
C VAL A 13 -22.68 13.83 -21.36
N MET A 14 -23.86 13.92 -21.96
CA MET A 14 -24.90 14.86 -21.53
C MET A 14 -26.34 14.35 -21.70
N GLY A 15 -26.54 13.12 -22.20
CA GLY A 15 -27.86 12.55 -22.43
C GLY A 15 -28.46 12.92 -23.79
N THR A 16 -29.50 12.20 -24.16
CA THR A 16 -30.14 12.25 -25.49
C THR A 16 -30.79 13.59 -25.80
N ASP A 17 -31.34 14.27 -24.79
CA ASP A 17 -32.15 15.49 -24.97
C ASP A 17 -31.31 16.78 -24.97
N ALA A 18 -30.01 16.68 -24.74
CA ALA A 18 -29.16 17.84 -24.66
C ALA A 18 -28.97 18.50 -26.04
N LYS A 19 -29.04 19.85 -26.06
CA LYS A 19 -28.75 20.65 -27.25
C LYS A 19 -27.40 21.33 -27.08
N MET A 20 -26.40 20.91 -27.84
CA MET A 20 -25.06 21.51 -27.82
C MET A 20 -24.41 21.43 -29.20
N HIS A 21 -23.64 22.47 -29.54
CA HIS A 21 -22.86 22.48 -30.78
C HIS A 21 -21.68 21.49 -30.71
N LYS A 22 -21.22 21.02 -31.88
CA LYS A 22 -20.14 20.02 -32.00
C LYS A 22 -18.89 20.38 -31.16
N SER A 23 -18.44 21.63 -31.20
CA SER A 23 -17.29 22.10 -30.41
C SER A 23 -17.52 22.02 -28.90
N GLY A 24 -18.75 22.29 -28.44
CA GLY A 24 -19.13 22.15 -27.03
C GLY A 24 -19.14 20.69 -26.59
N VAL A 25 -19.71 19.80 -27.41
CA VAL A 25 -19.72 18.35 -27.16
C VAL A 25 -18.29 17.82 -26.99
N LEU A 26 -17.40 18.17 -27.91
CA LEU A 26 -16.00 17.74 -27.88
C LEU A 26 -15.27 18.26 -26.63
N ARG A 27 -15.46 19.52 -26.25
CA ARG A 27 -14.85 20.09 -25.04
C ARG A 27 -15.36 19.38 -23.78
N LYS A 28 -16.68 19.22 -23.65
CA LYS A 28 -17.29 18.55 -22.51
C LYS A 28 -16.85 17.08 -22.42
N ALA A 29 -16.66 16.40 -23.54
CA ALA A 29 -16.14 15.03 -23.56
C ALA A 29 -14.71 14.94 -23.01
N ILE A 30 -13.84 15.88 -23.37
CA ILE A 30 -12.47 15.94 -22.82
C ILE A 30 -12.52 16.11 -21.30
N ASP A 31 -13.33 17.05 -20.81
CA ASP A 31 -13.45 17.30 -19.37
C ASP A 31 -14.08 16.12 -18.64
N TYR A 32 -15.05 15.45 -19.26
CA TYR A 32 -15.70 14.26 -18.69
C TYR A 32 -14.75 13.07 -18.59
N ILE A 33 -13.87 12.86 -19.58
CA ILE A 33 -12.82 11.83 -19.50
C ILE A 33 -11.90 12.10 -18.31
N LYS A 34 -11.42 13.34 -18.14
CA LYS A 34 -10.56 13.72 -17.01
C LYS A 34 -11.26 13.49 -15.67
N TYR A 35 -12.51 13.90 -15.58
CA TYR A 35 -13.34 13.69 -14.39
C TYR A 35 -13.48 12.19 -14.06
N LEU A 36 -13.84 11.36 -15.05
CA LEU A 36 -14.00 9.92 -14.84
C LEU A 36 -12.68 9.25 -14.43
N GLN A 37 -11.54 9.67 -15.01
CA GLN A 37 -10.22 9.18 -14.60
C GLN A 37 -9.94 9.49 -13.12
N GLN A 38 -10.19 10.73 -12.71
CA GLN A 38 -9.99 11.16 -11.31
C GLN A 38 -10.91 10.41 -10.34
N VAL A 39 -12.20 10.31 -10.65
CA VAL A 39 -13.18 9.63 -9.80
C VAL A 39 -12.88 8.13 -9.73
N ASN A 40 -12.53 7.48 -10.84
CA ASN A 40 -12.14 6.07 -10.83
C ASN A 40 -10.87 5.83 -10.01
N HIS A 41 -9.89 6.74 -10.07
CA HIS A 41 -8.69 6.63 -9.25
C HIS A 41 -9.04 6.68 -7.76
N LYS A 42 -9.89 7.63 -7.34
CA LYS A 42 -10.37 7.72 -5.96
C LYS A 42 -11.16 6.48 -5.53
N LEU A 43 -12.10 6.02 -6.35
CA LEU A 43 -12.92 4.84 -6.06
C LEU A 43 -12.08 3.56 -5.93
N ARG A 44 -10.99 3.42 -6.71
CA ARG A 44 -10.07 2.28 -6.56
C ARG A 44 -9.31 2.31 -5.24
N GLN A 45 -8.87 3.49 -4.79
CA GLN A 45 -8.25 3.66 -3.48
C GLN A 45 -9.23 3.27 -2.36
N GLU A 46 -10.47 3.79 -2.42
CA GLU A 46 -11.52 3.47 -1.44
C GLU A 46 -11.84 1.96 -1.43
N ASN A 47 -11.97 1.33 -2.60
CA ASN A 47 -12.19 -0.11 -2.72
C ASN A 47 -11.04 -0.94 -2.13
N MET A 48 -9.80 -0.51 -2.31
CA MET A 48 -8.64 -1.18 -1.70
C MET A 48 -8.71 -1.14 -0.17
N ILE A 49 -9.01 0.02 0.41
CA ILE A 49 -9.15 0.20 1.86
C ILE A 49 -10.30 -0.67 2.41
N LEU A 50 -11.43 -0.70 1.71
CA LEU A 50 -12.59 -1.52 2.08
C LEU A 50 -12.28 -3.02 1.98
N LYS A 51 -11.56 -3.45 0.93
CA LYS A 51 -11.12 -4.84 0.77
C LYS A 51 -10.18 -5.26 1.90
N LEU A 52 -9.17 -4.44 2.23
CA LEU A 52 -8.25 -4.70 3.35
C LEU A 52 -8.97 -4.71 4.70
N SER A 53 -9.89 -3.79 4.93
CA SER A 53 -10.70 -3.74 6.15
C SER A 53 -11.62 -4.97 6.26
N SER A 54 -12.24 -5.37 5.16
CA SER A 54 -13.10 -6.56 5.11
C SER A 54 -12.29 -7.84 5.32
N GLN A 55 -11.09 -7.91 4.75
CA GLN A 55 -10.17 -9.03 4.94
C GLN A 55 -9.65 -9.10 6.38
N LYS A 56 -9.24 -7.97 6.98
CA LYS A 56 -8.85 -7.89 8.38
C LYS A 56 -9.99 -8.36 9.29
N ASN A 57 -11.22 -7.96 9.00
CA ASN A 57 -12.40 -8.45 9.71
C ASN A 57 -12.63 -9.96 9.52
N LYS A 58 -12.36 -10.54 8.34
CA LYS A 58 -12.46 -11.98 8.09
C LYS A 58 -11.35 -12.77 8.82
N LEU A 59 -10.12 -12.26 8.83
CA LEU A 59 -9.00 -12.86 9.56
C LEU A 59 -9.22 -12.83 11.08
N LEU A 60 -9.70 -11.71 11.61
CA LEU A 60 -10.07 -11.58 13.02
C LEU A 60 -11.28 -12.45 13.41
N LYS A 61 -12.11 -12.83 12.43
CA LYS A 61 -13.26 -13.74 12.60
C LYS A 61 -12.93 -15.19 12.24
N GLY A 62 -11.67 -15.53 11.98
CA GLY A 62 -11.21 -16.92 11.80
C GLY A 62 -11.60 -17.59 10.49
N PHE A 63 -11.90 -16.84 9.41
CA PHE A 63 -12.24 -17.43 8.11
C PHE A 63 -11.00 -17.63 7.22
N ASP A 64 -10.98 -18.76 6.52
CA ASP A 64 -9.83 -19.36 5.82
C ASP A 64 -9.13 -18.43 4.81
N LEU A 65 -7.80 -18.41 4.86
CA LEU A 65 -6.90 -17.44 4.20
C LEU A 65 -6.68 -17.72 2.70
N SER A 66 -7.27 -18.77 2.15
CA SER A 66 -6.98 -19.26 0.78
C SER A 66 -7.53 -18.38 -0.35
N SER A 67 -8.33 -17.35 -0.06
CA SER A 67 -8.96 -16.46 -1.07
C SER A 67 -8.14 -15.20 -1.39
N LEU A 68 -6.96 -15.00 -0.79
CA LEU A 68 -6.23 -13.72 -0.90
C LEU A 68 -5.51 -13.51 -2.24
N VAL A 69 -5.46 -14.52 -3.09
CA VAL A 69 -4.68 -14.51 -4.33
C VAL A 69 -5.62 -14.35 -5.53
N ASP A 70 -6.24 -13.18 -5.66
CA ASP A 70 -6.85 -12.76 -6.92
C ASP A 70 -5.95 -11.68 -7.52
N ASN A 71 -4.91 -12.15 -8.21
CA ASN A 71 -3.95 -11.35 -8.96
C ASN A 71 -4.58 -10.97 -10.30
N ASP A 72 -5.25 -9.83 -10.37
CA ASP A 72 -5.57 -9.19 -11.65
C ASP A 72 -5.76 -7.69 -11.49
N VAL A 73 -4.68 -6.97 -11.18
CA VAL A 73 -4.56 -5.56 -11.57
C VAL A 73 -3.11 -5.25 -11.94
N ASP A 74 -2.73 -5.68 -13.15
CA ASP A 74 -1.66 -5.01 -13.90
C ASP A 74 -2.01 -3.52 -14.03
N MET A 75 -1.15 -2.62 -13.54
CA MET A 75 -1.02 -1.19 -13.91
C MET A 75 -0.01 -0.50 -12.97
N LYS A 76 1.27 -0.51 -13.38
CA LYS A 76 2.36 0.43 -13.00
C LYS A 76 2.57 0.75 -11.51
N MET A 77 3.37 -0.11 -10.90
CA MET A 77 4.00 -0.02 -9.57
C MET A 77 5.18 0.98 -9.52
N ASP A 78 5.06 2.19 -10.09
CA ASP A 78 6.19 3.15 -10.10
C ASP A 78 6.08 4.30 -9.08
N GLU A 79 4.91 4.56 -8.49
CA GLU A 79 4.74 5.71 -7.58
C GLU A 79 4.55 5.31 -6.10
N PHE A 80 4.24 4.05 -5.82
CA PHE A 80 4.02 3.55 -4.46
C PHE A 80 5.28 3.08 -3.73
N ASN A 81 6.43 3.00 -4.42
CA ASN A 81 7.68 2.50 -3.84
C ASN A 81 8.30 3.47 -2.80
N GLN A 82 7.89 4.75 -2.79
CA GLN A 82 8.40 5.72 -1.82
C GLN A 82 7.69 5.68 -0.46
N ASN A 83 6.45 5.19 -0.39
CA ASN A 83 5.68 5.14 0.86
C ASN A 83 5.70 3.77 1.57
N ALA A 84 6.24 2.73 0.92
CA ALA A 84 6.33 1.39 1.48
C ALA A 84 7.54 1.18 2.42
N LEU A 85 8.54 2.08 2.41
CA LEU A 85 9.73 1.99 3.26
C LEU A 85 9.47 2.31 4.75
N LEU A 86 8.26 2.76 5.11
CA LEU A 86 7.93 3.19 6.48
C LEU A 86 7.32 2.09 7.36
N MET A 87 7.28 0.83 6.92
CA MET A 87 6.52 -0.24 7.62
C MET A 87 7.33 -1.48 8.06
N SER A 88 8.66 -1.45 8.05
CA SER A 88 9.46 -2.52 8.67
C SER A 88 9.83 -2.18 10.13
N PRO A 89 9.53 -3.06 11.11
CA PRO A 89 10.08 -2.93 12.47
C PRO A 89 11.62 -2.87 12.44
N PRO A 90 12.28 -2.20 13.39
CA PRO A 90 13.75 -2.23 13.48
C PRO A 90 14.22 -3.68 13.61
N ALA A 91 15.24 -4.06 12.82
CA ALA A 91 15.82 -5.39 12.86
C ALA A 91 16.37 -5.65 14.27
N SER A 92 15.78 -6.62 14.96
CA SER A 92 16.35 -7.17 16.18
C SER A 92 17.49 -8.11 15.77
N ASP A 93 18.74 -7.66 15.91
CA ASP A 93 19.91 -8.51 15.70
C ASP A 93 20.01 -9.51 16.88
N SER A 94 19.39 -10.67 16.67
CA SER A 94 19.67 -11.89 17.42
C SER A 94 20.55 -12.76 16.54
N GLY A 95 21.86 -12.50 16.58
CA GLY A 95 22.86 -13.19 15.78
C GLY A 95 24.04 -13.67 16.63
N SER A 96 23.81 -14.62 17.54
CA SER A 96 24.90 -15.49 18.02
C SER A 96 25.05 -16.68 17.07
N PRO A 97 26.25 -16.92 16.51
CA PRO A 97 26.66 -18.24 16.11
C PRO A 97 27.81 -18.71 17.01
N ALA A 98 27.57 -19.81 17.72
CA ALA A 98 28.61 -20.62 18.32
C ALA A 98 29.52 -21.16 17.20
N GLY A 99 30.73 -20.62 17.10
CA GLY A 99 31.81 -21.10 16.25
C GLY A 99 33.06 -21.29 17.10
N PHE A 100 33.48 -22.54 17.25
CA PHE A 100 34.62 -22.99 18.05
C PHE A 100 35.90 -22.19 17.77
N SER A 101 36.39 -21.46 18.78
CA SER A 101 37.77 -20.97 18.87
C SER A 101 38.51 -21.79 19.94
N PRO A 102 39.68 -22.39 19.66
CA PRO A 102 40.29 -23.44 20.49
C PRO A 102 41.08 -22.90 21.70
N TYR A 103 40.69 -21.77 22.27
CA TYR A 103 41.27 -21.28 23.53
C TYR A 103 40.22 -21.30 24.63
N SER A 104 39.92 -22.52 25.11
CA SER A 104 39.30 -22.73 26.41
C SER A 104 40.39 -22.66 27.46
N ILE A 105 40.46 -21.56 28.20
CA ILE A 105 41.07 -21.54 29.53
C ILE A 105 39.95 -21.23 30.50
N ASP A 106 39.34 -22.32 30.95
CA ASP A 106 38.62 -22.48 32.19
C ASP A 106 39.40 -21.85 33.36
N SER A 107 38.79 -20.91 34.09
CA SER A 107 39.02 -20.71 35.52
C SER A 107 37.93 -19.83 36.14
N GLU A 108 37.37 -20.39 37.20
CA GLU A 108 36.14 -20.07 37.93
C GLU A 108 36.20 -18.78 38.81
N PRO A 109 35.13 -18.45 39.58
CA PRO A 109 34.71 -17.09 39.90
C PRO A 109 35.39 -16.51 41.15
N GLY A 110 35.66 -15.21 41.12
CA GLY A 110 36.16 -14.46 42.28
C GLY A 110 35.33 -13.18 42.53
N SER A 111 34.29 -13.29 43.34
CA SER A 111 33.85 -12.20 44.22
C SER A 111 34.20 -12.63 45.66
N PRO A 112 34.36 -11.76 46.68
CA PRO A 112 34.21 -10.30 46.77
C PRO A 112 35.44 -9.63 47.45
N LEU A 113 35.41 -8.33 47.76
CA LEU A 113 35.67 -7.78 49.12
C LEU A 113 35.64 -6.23 49.11
N LEU A 114 34.75 -5.68 49.94
CA LEU A 114 34.73 -4.31 50.44
C LEU A 114 35.86 -4.13 51.45
N ASP A 115 36.57 -3.00 51.43
CA ASP A 115 37.19 -2.45 52.63
C ASP A 115 37.26 -0.92 52.58
N ASP A 116 37.12 -0.36 53.78
CA ASP A 116 36.55 0.94 54.14
C ASP A 116 37.48 2.18 54.08
N ALA A 117 36.81 3.32 53.91
CA ALA A 117 37.00 4.65 54.51
C ALA A 117 38.37 5.13 55.06
N LYS A 118 38.79 6.33 54.62
CA LYS A 118 39.13 7.49 55.48
C LYS A 118 39.25 8.77 54.61
N VAL A 119 38.29 9.70 54.65
CA VAL A 119 38.33 10.95 55.42
C VAL A 119 39.73 11.59 55.54
N LYS A 120 40.00 12.64 54.75
CA LYS A 120 40.29 13.99 55.26
C LYS A 120 40.15 15.04 54.17
#